data_AF-A0AAW2M233-F1
#
_entry.id   AF-A0AAW2M233-F1
#
_cell.length_a   1.000
_cell.length_b   1.000
_cell.length_c   1.000
_cell.angle_alpha   90.00
_cell.angle_beta   90.00
_cell.angle_gamma   90.00
#
_symmetry.space_group_name_H-M   'P 1'
#
loop_
_entity.id
_entity.type
_entity.pdbx_description
1 polymer ?
#
loop_
_entity_poly.entity_id
_entity_poly.type
_entity_poly.pdbx_seq_one_letter_code
_entity_poly.pdbx_strand_id
1 'polypeptide(L)'
;MYMSAQRNTDAVRLFSELPDPKSTIIWTVLISGSAQNDNGEEALLWYREMRSHNGMPDQATFASVLRASSGLASLEDGRKIHSFIFHIGYDKDELIGSALVDMYAKCGDMKSSAKVFREMINMKDVISWNSMIVGYAKNGYAECALEIFEEMKRASVKPDEVTFLGVLTACSHAGMVMEGQEIYDTMITYYGVQPRVDHCACMIDLFGRWGFLAEAEKFIENLDFEPDSMIWATYLSACRLHGDDIRGQHAAEKLIGLEPQDSSPYVLLSHIHAASGNWDGVNSVRKKMTEKGVKKFAGSSKISLDVAG
;
A
#
# COMPACT_ATOMS: atom_id res chain seq x y z
N MET A 1 -5.51 2.95 -23.52
CA MET A 1 -5.29 1.52 -23.85
C MET A 1 -4.15 1.31 -24.86
N TYR A 2 -3.03 2.05 -24.74
CA TYR A 2 -1.91 1.96 -25.68
C TYR A 2 -0.50 2.05 -25.07
N MET A 3 -0.34 1.84 -23.75
CA MET A 3 0.97 1.89 -23.11
C MET A 3 1.25 0.60 -22.34
N SER A 4 1.75 -0.41 -23.05
CA SER A 4 2.54 -1.47 -22.42
C SER A 4 3.81 -1.69 -23.24
N ALA A 5 4.93 -1.27 -22.64
CA ALA A 5 6.35 -1.53 -22.91
C ALA A 5 6.96 -1.34 -24.33
N GLN A 6 6.27 -1.66 -25.43
CA GLN A 6 6.84 -1.53 -26.80
C GLN A 6 6.45 -0.22 -27.51
N ARG A 7 5.57 0.60 -26.93
CA ARG A 7 5.07 1.86 -27.52
C ARG A 7 5.65 3.13 -26.90
N ASN A 8 6.41 3.07 -25.80
CA ASN A 8 7.02 4.28 -25.23
C ASN A 8 8.03 4.89 -26.20
N THR A 9 8.80 4.07 -26.94
CA THR A 9 9.71 4.54 -27.99
C THR A 9 8.97 5.23 -29.15
N ASP A 10 7.83 4.69 -29.57
CA ASP A 10 7.01 5.27 -30.64
C ASP A 10 6.31 6.55 -30.19
N ALA A 11 5.85 6.61 -28.92
CA ALA A 11 5.27 7.80 -28.33
C ALA A 11 6.30 8.93 -28.19
N VAL A 12 7.53 8.63 -27.74
CA VAL A 12 8.66 9.58 -27.69
C VAL A 12 8.99 10.09 -29.09
N ARG A 13 9.04 9.20 -30.08
CA ARG A 13 9.35 9.57 -31.46
C ARG A 13 8.26 10.46 -32.06
N LEU A 14 7.00 10.07 -31.96
CA LEU A 14 5.87 10.88 -32.43
C LEU A 14 5.87 12.24 -31.74
N PHE A 15 6.17 12.28 -30.45
CA PHE A 15 6.26 13.51 -29.69
C PHE A 15 7.37 14.46 -30.21
N SER A 16 8.53 13.91 -30.60
CA SER A 16 9.62 14.68 -31.18
C SER A 16 9.30 15.24 -32.58
N GLU A 17 8.37 14.63 -33.30
CA GLU A 17 7.93 15.06 -34.64
C GLU A 17 6.85 16.16 -34.58
N LEU A 18 6.27 16.43 -33.41
CA LEU A 18 5.25 17.48 -33.25
C LEU A 18 5.87 18.89 -33.23
N PRO A 19 5.23 19.86 -33.91
CA PRO A 19 5.72 21.23 -33.98
C PRO A 19 5.65 21.94 -32.63
N ASP A 20 6.64 22.80 -32.37
CA ASP A 20 6.67 23.66 -31.19
C ASP A 20 5.87 24.96 -31.41
N PRO A 21 5.22 25.51 -30.36
CA PRO A 21 5.14 24.96 -29.00
C PRO A 21 4.11 23.81 -28.90
N LYS A 22 4.49 22.73 -28.21
CA LYS A 22 3.60 21.59 -27.94
C LYS A 22 2.49 21.98 -26.98
N SER A 23 1.27 21.52 -27.23
CA SER A 23 0.11 21.86 -26.40
C SER A 23 0.15 21.17 -25.04
N THR A 24 -0.43 21.81 -24.01
CA THR A 24 -0.53 21.24 -22.65
C THR A 24 -1.13 19.82 -22.66
N ILE A 25 -2.15 19.59 -23.47
CA ILE A 25 -2.83 18.28 -23.56
C ILE A 25 -1.85 17.14 -23.89
N ILE A 26 -0.91 17.37 -24.81
CA ILE A 26 0.03 16.33 -25.25
C ILE A 26 1.00 15.99 -24.12
N TRP A 27 1.49 17.00 -23.39
CA TRP A 27 2.31 16.81 -22.20
C TRP A 27 1.53 16.05 -21.11
N THR A 28 0.30 16.48 -20.81
CA THR A 28 -0.57 15.84 -19.81
C THR A 28 -0.78 14.36 -20.11
N VAL A 29 -0.97 14.00 -21.39
CA VAL A 29 -1.15 12.59 -21.81
C VAL A 29 0.10 11.75 -21.56
N LEU A 30 1.29 12.25 -21.87
CA LEU A 30 2.54 11.52 -21.63
C LEU A 30 2.81 11.35 -20.12
N ILE A 31 2.62 12.41 -19.35
CA ILE A 31 2.86 12.42 -17.90
C ILE A 31 1.88 11.49 -17.19
N SER A 32 0.57 11.65 -17.44
CA SER A 32 -0.47 10.80 -16.82
C SER A 32 -0.35 9.35 -17.27
N GLY A 33 0.01 9.12 -18.53
CA GLY A 33 0.28 7.80 -19.06
C GLY A 33 1.43 7.09 -18.39
N SER A 34 2.54 7.80 -18.16
CA SER A 34 3.71 7.26 -17.47
C SER A 34 3.39 6.98 -15.99
N ALA A 35 2.71 7.91 -15.32
CA ALA A 35 2.33 7.78 -13.92
C ALA A 35 1.34 6.62 -13.65
N GLN A 36 0.49 6.27 -14.62
CA GLN A 36 -0.47 5.16 -14.49
C GLN A 36 0.15 3.78 -14.69
N ASN A 37 1.32 3.68 -15.32
CA ASN A 37 2.01 2.43 -15.60
C ASN A 37 3.21 2.20 -14.66
N ASP A 38 3.13 2.73 -13.43
CA ASP A 38 4.16 2.68 -12.39
C ASP A 38 5.56 3.21 -12.80
N ASN A 39 5.66 3.92 -13.93
CA ASN A 39 6.87 4.60 -14.37
C ASN A 39 6.91 6.03 -13.79
N GLY A 40 6.96 6.14 -12.45
CA GLY A 40 6.96 7.42 -11.76
C GLY A 40 8.13 8.33 -12.17
N GLU A 41 9.31 7.75 -12.40
CA GLU A 41 10.50 8.52 -12.80
C GLU A 41 10.33 9.16 -14.17
N GLU A 42 9.76 8.40 -15.12
CA GLU A 42 9.46 8.87 -16.47
C GLU A 42 8.40 9.99 -16.45
N ALA A 43 7.38 9.86 -15.61
CA ALA A 43 6.36 10.91 -15.43
C ALA A 43 6.99 12.23 -14.93
N LEU A 44 7.91 12.16 -13.96
CA LEU A 44 8.61 13.34 -13.45
C LEU A 44 9.60 13.90 -14.47
N LEU A 45 10.22 13.06 -15.30
CA LEU A 45 11.07 13.52 -16.41
C LEU A 45 10.26 14.31 -17.43
N TRP A 46 9.12 13.78 -17.89
CA TRP A 46 8.23 14.47 -18.82
C TRP A 46 7.70 15.79 -18.27
N TYR A 47 7.44 15.85 -16.96
CA TYR A 47 7.08 17.09 -16.30
C TYR A 47 8.21 18.12 -16.35
N ARG A 48 9.46 17.72 -16.05
CA ARG A 48 10.61 18.64 -16.14
C ARG A 48 10.81 19.16 -17.56
N GLU A 49 10.64 18.29 -18.57
CA GLU A 49 10.71 18.67 -19.99
C GLU A 49 9.57 19.62 -20.40
N MET A 50 8.34 19.36 -19.94
CA MET A 50 7.22 20.28 -20.15
C MET A 50 7.55 21.67 -19.61
N ARG A 51 8.13 21.73 -18.40
CA ARG A 51 8.49 22.99 -17.73
C ARG A 51 9.65 23.71 -18.42
N SER A 52 10.65 22.99 -18.94
CA SER A 52 11.77 23.59 -19.69
C SER A 52 11.32 24.26 -20.99
N HIS A 53 10.23 23.76 -21.60
CA HIS A 53 9.59 24.33 -22.78
C HIS A 53 8.51 25.38 -22.45
N ASN A 54 8.47 25.90 -21.22
CA ASN A 54 7.45 26.84 -20.74
C ASN A 54 6.00 26.32 -20.84
N GLY A 55 5.81 25.01 -20.92
CA GLY A 55 4.50 24.38 -20.86
C GLY A 55 3.85 24.63 -19.50
N MET A 56 2.57 24.98 -19.52
CA MET A 56 1.78 25.22 -18.31
C MET A 56 1.04 23.95 -17.90
N PRO A 57 1.39 23.35 -16.75
CA PRO A 57 0.67 22.21 -16.19
C PRO A 57 -0.77 22.58 -15.87
N ASP A 58 -1.67 21.64 -16.10
CA ASP A 58 -3.05 21.69 -15.65
C ASP A 58 -3.26 20.79 -14.41
N GLN A 59 -4.50 20.73 -13.93
CA GLN A 59 -4.90 19.94 -12.78
C GLN A 59 -4.54 18.45 -12.94
N ALA A 60 -4.77 17.88 -14.12
CA ALA A 60 -4.47 16.48 -14.42
C ALA A 60 -2.96 16.19 -14.43
N THR A 61 -2.16 17.15 -14.91
CA THR A 61 -0.71 17.11 -14.85
C THR A 61 -0.24 17.02 -13.41
N PHE A 62 -0.71 17.93 -12.54
CA PHE A 62 -0.34 17.95 -11.13
C PHE A 62 -0.73 16.68 -10.38
N ALA A 63 -1.96 16.21 -10.57
CA ALA A 63 -2.42 14.96 -9.97
C ALA A 63 -1.50 13.78 -10.35
N SER A 64 -1.05 13.74 -11.60
CA SER A 64 -0.17 12.69 -12.11
C SER A 64 1.25 12.77 -11.53
N VAL A 65 1.85 13.95 -11.46
CA VAL A 65 3.22 14.11 -10.93
C VAL A 65 3.28 14.00 -9.40
N LEU A 66 2.21 14.39 -8.69
CA LEU A 66 2.09 14.16 -7.25
C LEU A 66 1.94 12.67 -6.95
N ARG A 67 1.14 11.94 -7.73
CA ARG A 67 1.06 10.48 -7.66
C ARG A 67 2.40 9.82 -7.93
N ALA A 68 3.13 10.26 -8.95
CA ALA A 68 4.47 9.75 -9.25
C ALA A 68 5.45 10.01 -8.09
N SER A 69 5.45 11.22 -7.53
CA SER A 69 6.28 11.58 -6.37
C SER A 69 5.95 10.72 -5.14
N SER A 70 4.65 10.49 -4.91
CA SER A 70 4.11 9.64 -3.85
C SER A 70 4.56 8.18 -3.98
N GLY A 71 4.45 7.61 -5.18
CA GLY A 71 4.88 6.23 -5.47
C GLY A 71 6.39 6.01 -5.36
N LEU A 72 7.18 7.02 -5.70
CA LEU A 72 8.65 7.00 -5.58
C LEU A 72 9.16 7.39 -4.18
N ALA A 73 8.27 7.82 -3.27
CA ALA A 73 8.64 8.48 -2.02
C ALA A 73 9.60 9.68 -2.23
N SER A 74 9.50 10.39 -3.36
CA SER A 74 10.32 11.57 -3.69
C SER A 74 9.75 12.84 -3.06
N LEU A 75 10.09 13.07 -1.79
CA LEU A 75 9.66 14.25 -1.05
C LEU A 75 10.21 15.56 -1.67
N GLU A 76 11.40 15.52 -2.25
CA GLU A 76 12.02 16.69 -2.87
C GLU A 76 11.24 17.16 -4.11
N ASP A 77 10.92 16.24 -5.03
CA ASP A 77 10.11 16.56 -6.20
C ASP A 77 8.71 17.03 -5.78
N GLY A 78 8.09 16.33 -4.83
CA GLY A 78 6.79 16.73 -4.27
C GLY A 78 6.76 18.14 -3.71
N ARG A 79 7.81 18.58 -3.00
CA ARG A 79 7.93 19.95 -2.49
C ARG A 79 8.12 20.98 -3.60
N LYS A 80 8.94 20.68 -4.61
CA LYS A 80 9.12 21.57 -5.78
C LYS A 80 7.80 21.76 -6.53
N ILE A 81 7.06 20.66 -6.75
CA ILE A 81 5.75 20.67 -7.40
C ILE A 81 4.75 21.46 -6.56
N HIS A 82 4.67 21.21 -5.24
CA HIS A 82 3.79 21.94 -4.34
C HIS A 82 4.07 23.46 -4.33
N SER A 83 5.34 23.85 -4.28
CA SER A 83 5.72 25.27 -4.35
C SER A 83 5.25 25.91 -5.66
N PHE A 84 5.30 25.17 -6.77
CA PHE A 84 4.82 25.68 -8.05
C PHE A 84 3.29 25.78 -8.07
N ILE A 85 2.57 24.74 -7.62
CA ILE A 85 1.10 24.72 -7.45
C ILE A 85 0.62 25.96 -6.69
N PHE A 86 1.26 26.28 -5.57
CA PHE A 86 0.95 27.46 -4.76
C PHE A 86 1.16 28.76 -5.55
N HIS A 87 2.27 28.88 -6.29
CA HIS A 87 2.58 30.09 -7.05
C HIS A 87 1.57 30.38 -8.16
N ILE A 88 0.96 29.35 -8.76
CA ILE A 88 -0.02 29.50 -9.84
C ILE A 88 -1.48 29.38 -9.36
N GLY A 89 -1.72 29.28 -8.05
CA GLY A 89 -3.05 29.33 -7.45
C GLY A 89 -3.87 28.04 -7.54
N TYR A 90 -3.25 26.89 -7.80
CA TYR A 90 -3.91 25.58 -7.79
C TYR A 90 -3.97 24.96 -6.38
N ASP A 91 -3.39 25.59 -5.37
CA ASP A 91 -3.40 25.14 -3.96
C ASP A 91 -4.81 25.13 -3.34
N LYS A 92 -5.75 25.84 -3.96
CA LYS A 92 -7.17 25.88 -3.56
C LYS A 92 -8.05 24.89 -4.32
N ASP A 93 -7.47 24.07 -5.19
CA ASP A 93 -8.22 23.02 -5.87
C ASP A 93 -8.35 21.80 -4.97
N GLU A 94 -9.58 21.28 -4.82
CA GLU A 94 -9.90 20.14 -3.95
C GLU A 94 -9.07 18.89 -4.31
N LEU A 95 -9.02 18.56 -5.59
CA LEU A 95 -8.32 17.36 -6.08
C LEU A 95 -6.81 17.51 -5.89
N ILE A 96 -6.27 18.70 -6.10
CA ILE A 96 -4.85 18.98 -5.84
C ILE A 96 -4.54 18.93 -4.34
N GLY A 97 -5.42 19.46 -3.49
CA GLY A 97 -5.32 19.36 -2.04
C GLY A 97 -5.23 17.90 -1.58
N SER A 98 -6.18 17.05 -2.02
CA SER A 98 -6.18 15.62 -1.70
C SER A 98 -4.91 14.91 -2.21
N ALA A 99 -4.44 15.24 -3.42
CA ALA A 99 -3.21 14.67 -3.98
C ALA A 99 -1.95 15.10 -3.21
N LEU A 100 -1.90 16.34 -2.71
CA LEU A 100 -0.80 16.85 -1.89
C LEU A 100 -0.78 16.17 -0.51
N VAL A 101 -1.95 16.00 0.12
CA VAL A 101 -2.09 15.26 1.39
C VAL A 101 -1.55 13.83 1.25
N ASP A 102 -1.99 13.11 0.21
CA ASP A 102 -1.52 11.74 -0.09
C ASP A 102 -0.01 11.69 -0.33
N MET A 103 0.51 12.60 -1.15
CA MET A 103 1.94 12.65 -1.49
C MET A 103 2.81 12.87 -0.26
N TYR A 104 2.49 13.87 0.58
CA TYR A 104 3.26 14.12 1.80
C TYR A 104 3.16 12.95 2.79
N ALA A 105 1.97 12.34 2.95
CA ALA A 105 1.76 11.22 3.86
C ALA A 105 2.58 9.99 3.45
N LYS A 106 2.59 9.62 2.17
CA LYS A 106 3.37 8.48 1.65
C LYS A 106 4.87 8.75 1.59
N CYS A 107 5.29 10.01 1.47
CA CYS A 107 6.68 10.41 1.66
C CYS A 107 7.12 10.48 3.14
N GLY A 108 6.23 10.20 4.09
CA GLY A 108 6.51 10.21 5.53
C GLY A 108 6.57 11.60 6.18
N ASP A 109 6.32 12.69 5.43
CA ASP A 109 6.27 14.06 5.97
C ASP A 109 4.85 14.39 6.47
N MET A 110 4.47 13.71 7.55
CA MET A 110 3.12 13.78 8.11
C MET A 110 2.77 15.19 8.60
N LYS A 111 3.77 15.98 9.02
CA LYS A 111 3.59 17.38 9.42
C LYS A 111 3.10 18.24 8.26
N SER A 112 3.73 18.12 7.09
CA SER A 112 3.31 18.85 5.88
C SER A 112 1.95 18.37 5.38
N SER A 113 1.71 17.05 5.41
CA SER A 113 0.41 16.47 5.03
C SER A 113 -0.73 17.01 5.91
N ALA A 114 -0.57 16.99 7.23
CA ALA A 114 -1.54 17.55 8.17
C ALA A 114 -1.72 19.07 8.04
N LYS A 115 -0.68 19.79 7.60
CA LYS A 115 -0.80 21.23 7.30
C LYS A 115 -1.71 21.45 6.09
N VAL A 116 -1.42 20.79 4.97
CA VAL A 116 -2.25 20.91 3.75
C VAL A 116 -3.69 20.52 4.04
N PHE A 117 -3.89 19.39 4.73
CA PHE A 117 -5.22 18.92 5.11
C PHE A 117 -6.00 19.98 5.91
N ARG A 118 -5.38 20.64 6.89
CA ARG A 118 -6.04 21.73 7.65
C ARG A 118 -6.36 22.95 6.79
N GLU A 119 -5.52 23.27 5.82
CA GLU A 119 -5.70 24.40 4.90
C GLU A 119 -6.81 24.17 3.86
N MET A 120 -7.22 22.91 3.60
CA MET A 120 -8.36 22.55 2.76
C MET A 120 -9.71 22.89 3.43
N ILE A 121 -10.05 24.17 3.55
CA ILE A 121 -11.30 24.64 4.16
C ILE A 121 -12.47 24.39 3.18
N ASN A 122 -13.47 23.62 3.60
CA ASN A 122 -14.69 23.24 2.85
C ASN A 122 -14.53 22.30 1.63
N MET A 123 -13.38 21.65 1.47
CA MET A 123 -13.08 20.78 0.32
C MET A 123 -12.43 19.47 0.76
N LYS A 124 -12.81 18.94 1.93
CA LYS A 124 -12.29 17.65 2.40
C LYS A 124 -13.24 16.55 1.94
N ASP A 125 -12.88 15.90 0.84
CA ASP A 125 -13.54 14.69 0.39
C ASP A 125 -13.06 13.45 1.17
N VAL A 126 -13.77 12.34 0.98
CA VAL A 126 -13.43 11.04 1.58
C VAL A 126 -11.98 10.63 1.28
N ILE A 127 -11.44 11.02 0.11
CA ILE A 127 -10.08 10.70 -0.31
C ILE A 127 -9.06 11.40 0.61
N SER A 128 -9.23 12.70 0.87
CA SER A 128 -8.34 13.45 1.77
C SER A 128 -8.34 12.91 3.21
N TRP A 129 -9.52 12.52 3.73
CA TRP A 129 -9.65 11.87 5.04
C TRP A 129 -8.94 10.53 5.07
N ASN A 130 -9.16 9.69 4.06
CA ASN A 130 -8.53 8.38 3.93
C ASN A 130 -7.00 8.49 3.82
N SER A 131 -6.48 9.46 3.06
CA SER A 131 -5.04 9.72 2.97
C SER A 131 -4.43 10.09 4.32
N MET A 132 -5.12 10.87 5.15
CA MET A 132 -4.66 11.18 6.52
C MET A 132 -4.68 9.96 7.43
N ILE A 133 -5.78 9.19 7.45
CA ILE A 133 -5.92 8.00 8.30
C ILE A 133 -4.86 6.95 7.93
N VAL A 134 -4.77 6.59 6.66
CA VAL A 134 -3.79 5.62 6.16
C VAL A 134 -2.37 6.13 6.35
N GLY A 135 -2.14 7.43 6.14
CA GLY A 135 -0.86 8.09 6.37
C GLY A 135 -0.37 7.92 7.80
N TYR A 136 -1.20 8.27 8.78
CA TYR A 136 -0.87 8.10 10.19
C TYR A 136 -0.70 6.62 10.57
N ALA A 137 -1.58 5.73 10.09
CA ALA A 137 -1.49 4.29 10.35
C ALA A 137 -0.16 3.68 9.87
N LYS A 138 0.27 4.01 8.65
CA LYS A 138 1.52 3.51 8.06
C LYS A 138 2.78 4.10 8.69
N ASN A 139 2.69 5.32 9.22
CA ASN A 139 3.81 5.99 9.87
C ASN A 139 3.86 5.75 11.40
N GLY A 140 3.04 4.84 11.93
CA GLY A 140 3.08 4.42 13.34
C GLY A 140 2.37 5.35 14.32
N TYR A 141 1.55 6.28 13.84
CA TYR A 141 0.80 7.23 14.67
C TYR A 141 -0.66 6.78 14.82
N ALA A 142 -0.89 5.61 15.44
CA ALA A 142 -2.21 5.00 15.49
C ALA A 142 -3.28 5.89 16.18
N GLU A 143 -2.93 6.55 17.28
CA GLU A 143 -3.82 7.47 17.99
C GLU A 143 -4.27 8.61 17.07
N CYS A 144 -3.34 9.23 16.32
CA CYS A 144 -3.68 10.28 15.36
C CYS A 144 -4.57 9.77 14.22
N ALA A 145 -4.39 8.51 13.77
CA ALA A 145 -5.28 7.92 12.77
C ALA A 145 -6.72 7.80 13.28
N LEU A 146 -6.90 7.38 14.55
CA LEU A 146 -8.21 7.29 15.19
C LEU A 146 -8.81 8.68 15.48
N GLU A 147 -7.99 9.67 15.86
CA GLU A 147 -8.44 11.06 16.01
C GLU A 147 -9.00 11.62 14.70
N ILE A 148 -8.32 11.41 13.58
CA ILE A 148 -8.79 11.81 12.25
C ILE A 148 -10.08 11.07 11.87
N PHE A 149 -10.20 9.78 12.21
CA PHE A 149 -11.44 9.04 12.00
C PHE A 149 -12.63 9.62 12.80
N GLU A 150 -12.41 10.01 14.05
CA GLU A 150 -13.44 10.67 14.85
C GLU A 150 -13.77 12.09 14.34
N GLU A 151 -12.78 12.82 13.83
CA GLU A 151 -13.00 14.09 13.15
C GLU A 151 -13.84 13.92 11.87
N MET A 152 -13.57 12.89 11.07
CA MET A 152 -14.33 12.54 9.86
C MET A 152 -15.81 12.28 10.21
N LYS A 153 -16.05 11.51 11.27
CA LYS A 153 -17.40 11.23 11.79
C LYS A 153 -18.10 12.50 12.25
N ARG A 154 -17.42 13.37 13.01
CA ARG A 154 -17.95 14.68 13.46
C ARG A 154 -18.25 15.62 12.29
N ALA A 155 -17.46 15.54 11.21
CA ALA A 155 -17.70 16.26 9.97
C ALA A 155 -18.83 15.65 9.12
N SER A 156 -19.50 14.59 9.59
CA SER A 156 -20.56 13.86 8.87
C SER A 156 -20.13 13.31 7.50
N VAL A 157 -18.83 13.06 7.32
CA VAL A 157 -18.31 12.37 6.14
C VAL A 157 -18.41 10.87 6.38
N LYS A 158 -19.14 10.15 5.51
CA LYS A 158 -19.37 8.72 5.68
C LYS A 158 -18.06 7.93 5.48
N PRO A 159 -17.59 7.17 6.47
CA PRO A 159 -16.50 6.20 6.31
C PRO A 159 -16.79 5.20 5.20
N ASP A 160 -15.77 4.90 4.42
CA ASP A 160 -15.81 3.87 3.39
C ASP A 160 -14.86 2.71 3.73
N GLU A 161 -14.81 1.77 2.82
CA GLU A 161 -13.99 0.56 2.87
C GLU A 161 -12.48 0.83 2.74
N VAL A 162 -12.04 2.05 2.49
CA VAL A 162 -10.62 2.45 2.62
C VAL A 162 -10.39 3.10 3.99
N THR A 163 -11.38 3.85 4.50
CA THR A 163 -11.37 4.39 5.87
C THR A 163 -11.17 3.27 6.89
N PHE A 164 -11.99 2.22 6.81
CA PHE A 164 -11.94 1.10 7.76
C PHE A 164 -10.64 0.31 7.68
N LEU A 165 -10.14 0.05 6.47
CA LEU A 165 -8.83 -0.56 6.30
C LEU A 165 -7.72 0.25 6.99
N GLY A 166 -7.75 1.58 6.85
CA GLY A 166 -6.79 2.48 7.47
C GLY A 166 -6.81 2.42 9.00
N VAL A 167 -7.99 2.50 9.63
CA VAL A 167 -8.11 2.44 11.10
C VAL A 167 -7.79 1.04 11.65
N LEU A 168 -8.19 -0.04 10.97
CA LEU A 168 -7.85 -1.40 11.37
C LEU A 168 -6.34 -1.66 11.27
N THR A 169 -5.68 -1.11 10.25
CA THR A 169 -4.21 -1.13 10.12
C THR A 169 -3.56 -0.41 11.31
N ALA A 170 -4.07 0.76 11.69
CA ALA A 170 -3.57 1.50 12.85
C ALA A 170 -3.70 0.68 14.14
N CYS A 171 -4.88 0.08 14.38
CA CYS A 171 -5.11 -0.78 15.54
C CYS A 171 -4.17 -1.98 15.55
N SER A 172 -3.99 -2.65 14.40
CA SER A 172 -3.06 -3.78 14.25
C SER A 172 -1.64 -3.40 14.64
N HIS A 173 -1.17 -2.24 14.15
CA HIS A 173 0.19 -1.79 14.42
C HIS A 173 0.43 -1.39 15.87
N ALA A 174 -0.59 -0.89 16.57
CA ALA A 174 -0.51 -0.43 17.95
C ALA A 174 -0.95 -1.44 19.02
N GLY A 175 -1.54 -2.58 18.63
CA GLY A 175 -2.03 -3.58 19.57
C GLY A 175 -3.35 -3.22 20.24
N MET A 176 -4.13 -2.36 19.61
CA MET A 176 -5.45 -1.95 20.07
C MET A 176 -6.48 -3.00 19.68
N VAL A 177 -6.39 -4.19 20.29
CA VAL A 177 -7.18 -5.38 19.90
C VAL A 177 -8.67 -5.16 20.14
N MET A 178 -9.03 -4.59 21.28
CA MET A 178 -10.43 -4.32 21.62
C MET A 178 -11.05 -3.29 20.67
N GLU A 179 -10.34 -2.19 20.44
CA GLU A 179 -10.78 -1.10 19.56
C GLU A 179 -10.85 -1.57 18.10
N GLY A 180 -9.87 -2.35 17.63
CA GLY A 180 -9.88 -2.92 16.28
C GLY A 180 -11.09 -3.84 16.06
N GLN A 181 -11.44 -4.65 17.06
CA GLN A 181 -12.64 -5.49 17.00
C GLN A 181 -13.93 -4.65 16.99
N GLU A 182 -14.05 -3.66 17.87
CA GLU A 182 -15.22 -2.76 17.90
C GLU A 182 -15.39 -2.01 16.57
N ILE A 183 -14.29 -1.53 15.98
CA ILE A 183 -14.28 -0.86 14.68
C ILE A 183 -14.72 -1.81 13.57
N TYR A 184 -14.21 -3.05 13.55
CA TYR A 184 -14.61 -4.06 12.57
C TYR A 184 -16.09 -4.41 12.68
N ASP A 185 -16.62 -4.58 13.89
CA ASP A 185 -18.03 -4.84 14.11
C ASP A 185 -18.90 -3.64 13.69
N THR A 186 -18.47 -2.42 14.01
CA THR A 186 -19.15 -1.17 13.63
C THR A 186 -19.17 -0.97 12.11
N MET A 187 -18.08 -1.31 11.41
CA MET A 187 -17.98 -1.29 9.94
C MET A 187 -19.14 -2.07 9.30
N ILE A 188 -19.39 -3.27 9.81
CA ILE A 188 -20.41 -4.19 9.28
C ILE A 188 -21.81 -3.77 9.74
N THR A 189 -22.00 -3.60 11.04
CA THR A 189 -23.32 -3.49 11.65
C THR A 189 -23.95 -2.11 11.50
N TYR A 190 -23.16 -1.05 11.63
CA TYR A 190 -23.66 0.33 11.58
C TYR A 190 -23.48 0.96 10.20
N TYR A 191 -22.29 0.79 9.58
CA TYR A 191 -22.02 1.40 8.28
C TYR A 191 -22.42 0.54 7.08
N GLY A 192 -22.68 -0.76 7.29
CA GLY A 192 -23.06 -1.70 6.24
C GLY A 192 -21.94 -1.97 5.23
N VAL A 193 -20.69 -1.71 5.61
CA VAL A 193 -19.52 -1.94 4.76
C VAL A 193 -19.18 -3.42 4.81
N GLN A 194 -19.16 -4.06 3.64
CA GLN A 194 -18.85 -5.48 3.55
C GLN A 194 -17.35 -5.71 3.78
N PRO A 195 -16.98 -6.68 4.64
CA PRO A 195 -15.59 -7.07 4.79
C PRO A 195 -15.00 -7.54 3.47
N ARG A 196 -13.75 -7.16 3.25
CA ARG A 196 -12.92 -7.60 2.13
C ARG A 196 -11.73 -8.35 2.70
N VAL A 197 -11.00 -9.05 1.84
CA VAL A 197 -9.83 -9.85 2.24
C VAL A 197 -8.79 -9.00 2.97
N ASP A 198 -8.59 -7.74 2.57
CA ASP A 198 -7.67 -6.80 3.23
C ASP A 198 -8.13 -6.41 4.65
N HIS A 199 -9.42 -6.17 4.87
CA HIS A 199 -9.97 -5.97 6.22
C HIS A 199 -9.76 -7.20 7.11
N CYS A 200 -10.03 -8.39 6.59
CA CYS A 200 -9.87 -9.63 7.32
C CYS A 200 -8.39 -9.92 7.63
N ALA A 201 -7.49 -9.67 6.68
CA ALA A 201 -6.05 -9.79 6.90
C ALA A 201 -5.56 -8.83 7.98
N CYS A 202 -6.06 -7.59 8.03
CA CYS A 202 -5.76 -6.66 9.13
C CYS A 202 -6.22 -7.19 10.49
N MET A 203 -7.40 -7.83 10.57
CA MET A 203 -7.88 -8.44 11.83
C MET A 203 -7.02 -9.63 12.26
N ILE A 204 -6.62 -10.48 11.31
CA ILE A 204 -5.75 -11.63 11.57
C ILE A 204 -4.36 -11.18 12.00
N ASP A 205 -3.82 -10.15 11.34
CA ASP A 205 -2.55 -9.51 11.74
C ASP A 205 -2.68 -8.87 13.12
N LEU A 206 -3.79 -8.18 13.43
CA LEU A 206 -4.04 -7.60 14.76
C LEU A 206 -4.03 -8.66 15.86
N PHE A 207 -4.80 -9.73 15.71
CA PHE A 207 -4.81 -10.81 16.70
C PHE A 207 -3.45 -11.51 16.76
N GLY A 208 -2.93 -11.89 15.60
CA GLY A 208 -1.76 -12.72 15.49
C GLY A 208 -0.48 -12.03 15.95
N ARG A 209 -0.26 -10.79 15.55
CA ARG A 209 0.91 -9.99 15.94
C ARG A 209 1.00 -9.83 17.45
N TRP A 210 -0.14 -9.71 18.13
CA TRP A 210 -0.22 -9.48 19.56
C TRP A 210 -0.47 -10.74 20.40
N GLY A 211 -0.35 -11.93 19.81
CA GLY A 211 -0.32 -13.21 20.51
C GLY A 211 -1.68 -13.86 20.73
N PHE A 212 -2.76 -13.27 20.22
CA PHE A 212 -4.12 -13.80 20.25
C PHE A 212 -4.32 -14.81 19.11
N LEU A 213 -3.45 -15.83 19.03
CA LEU A 213 -3.43 -16.79 17.92
C LEU A 213 -4.71 -17.63 17.84
N ALA A 214 -5.31 -17.95 18.99
CA ALA A 214 -6.56 -18.71 19.03
C ALA A 214 -7.74 -17.90 18.47
N GLU A 215 -7.77 -16.60 18.77
CA GLU A 215 -8.74 -15.65 18.25
C GLU A 215 -8.55 -15.42 16.76
N ALA A 216 -7.30 -15.32 16.29
CA ALA A 216 -6.97 -15.26 14.87
C ALA A 216 -7.46 -16.51 14.12
N GLU A 217 -7.23 -17.70 14.66
CA GLU A 217 -7.71 -18.96 14.09
C GLU A 217 -9.24 -18.99 14.01
N LYS A 218 -9.90 -18.68 15.12
CA LYS A 218 -11.35 -18.63 15.20
C LYS A 218 -11.91 -17.61 14.21
N PHE A 219 -11.25 -16.47 14.04
CA PHE A 219 -11.67 -15.47 13.06
C PHE A 219 -11.60 -16.03 11.64
N ILE A 220 -10.51 -16.72 11.28
CA ILE A 220 -10.35 -17.38 9.97
C ILE A 220 -11.44 -18.44 9.73
N GLU A 221 -11.75 -19.26 10.74
CA GLU A 221 -12.78 -20.31 10.65
C GLU A 221 -14.20 -19.75 10.45
N ASN A 222 -14.45 -18.52 10.87
CA ASN A 222 -15.75 -17.85 10.75
C ASN A 222 -15.84 -16.90 9.54
N LEU A 223 -14.87 -16.92 8.63
CA LEU A 223 -14.96 -16.16 7.39
C LEU A 223 -16.07 -16.72 6.49
N ASP A 224 -16.87 -15.83 5.91
CA ASP A 224 -17.94 -16.19 4.96
C ASP A 224 -17.42 -16.57 3.56
N PHE A 225 -16.11 -16.65 3.39
CA PHE A 225 -15.43 -17.01 2.16
C PHE A 225 -14.19 -17.87 2.43
N GLU A 226 -13.77 -18.64 1.43
CA GLU A 226 -12.57 -19.47 1.52
C GLU A 226 -11.31 -18.60 1.70
N PRO A 227 -10.53 -18.79 2.78
CA PRO A 227 -9.34 -17.97 3.02
C PRO A 227 -8.25 -18.21 1.98
N ASP A 228 -7.71 -17.13 1.42
CA ASP A 228 -6.71 -17.16 0.36
C ASP A 228 -5.26 -17.27 0.89
N SER A 229 -4.28 -17.23 -0.02
CA SER A 229 -2.86 -17.34 0.33
C SER A 229 -2.39 -16.19 1.22
N MET A 230 -2.94 -14.98 1.05
CA MET A 230 -2.59 -13.83 1.87
C MET A 230 -3.02 -13.99 3.33
N ILE A 231 -4.23 -14.51 3.57
CA ILE A 231 -4.74 -14.79 4.92
C ILE A 231 -3.86 -15.83 5.62
N TRP A 232 -3.60 -16.97 4.97
CA TRP A 232 -2.78 -18.02 5.58
C TRP A 232 -1.32 -17.61 5.77
N ALA A 233 -0.75 -16.81 4.86
CA ALA A 233 0.59 -16.24 5.02
C ALA A 233 0.67 -15.29 6.23
N THR A 234 -0.34 -14.44 6.41
CA THR A 234 -0.44 -13.52 7.56
C THR A 234 -0.49 -14.29 8.88
N TYR A 235 -1.35 -15.30 8.97
CA TYR A 235 -1.49 -16.13 10.16
C TYR A 235 -0.25 -17.00 10.44
N LEU A 236 0.38 -17.57 9.40
CA LEU A 236 1.64 -18.30 9.52
C LEU A 236 2.76 -17.41 10.08
N SER A 237 2.84 -16.17 9.61
CA SER A 237 3.83 -15.19 10.11
C SER A 237 3.63 -14.93 11.60
N ALA A 238 2.38 -14.77 12.05
CA ALA A 238 2.03 -14.59 13.46
C ALA A 238 2.36 -15.83 14.33
N CYS A 239 2.03 -17.03 13.86
CA CYS A 239 2.37 -18.27 14.58
C CYS A 239 3.89 -18.38 14.77
N ARG A 240 4.66 -18.06 13.74
CA ARG A 240 6.13 -18.04 13.80
C ARG A 240 6.65 -16.97 14.77
N LEU A 241 6.04 -15.79 14.81
CA LEU A 241 6.42 -14.70 15.70
C LEU A 241 6.35 -15.14 17.18
N HIS A 242 5.33 -15.93 17.52
CA HIS A 242 5.08 -16.40 18.89
C HIS A 242 5.54 -17.85 19.17
N GLY A 243 6.15 -18.52 18.19
CA GLY A 243 6.64 -19.89 18.33
C GLY A 243 5.56 -20.95 18.50
N ASP A 244 4.34 -20.71 17.97
CA ASP A 244 3.27 -21.72 17.96
C ASP A 244 3.43 -22.64 16.74
N ASP A 245 4.23 -23.70 16.93
CA ASP A 245 4.54 -24.67 15.89
C ASP A 245 3.31 -25.45 15.40
N ILE A 246 2.29 -25.64 16.24
CA ILE A 246 1.09 -26.43 15.91
C ILE A 246 0.23 -25.66 14.91
N ARG A 247 -0.13 -24.41 15.24
CA ARG A 247 -0.89 -23.54 14.34
C ARG A 247 -0.07 -23.13 13.12
N GLY A 248 1.23 -22.92 13.31
CA GLY A 248 2.17 -22.65 12.23
C GLY A 248 2.22 -23.77 11.20
N GLN A 249 2.24 -25.04 11.64
CA GLN A 249 2.17 -26.18 10.73
C GLN A 249 0.85 -26.19 9.96
N HIS A 250 -0.29 -26.02 10.65
CA HIS A 250 -1.61 -25.99 10.00
C HIS A 250 -1.70 -24.90 8.93
N ALA A 251 -1.27 -23.67 9.25
CA ALA A 251 -1.28 -22.55 8.33
C ALA A 251 -0.37 -22.79 7.11
N ALA A 252 0.82 -23.35 7.32
CA ALA A 252 1.74 -23.67 6.23
C ALA A 252 1.18 -24.76 5.29
N GLU A 253 0.51 -25.79 5.82
CA GLU A 253 -0.12 -26.83 5.02
C GLU A 253 -1.26 -26.28 4.15
N LYS A 254 -2.08 -25.37 4.71
CA LYS A 254 -3.13 -24.66 3.95
C LYS A 254 -2.54 -23.83 2.81
N LEU A 255 -1.47 -23.07 3.09
CA LEU A 255 -0.80 -22.23 2.10
C LEU A 255 -0.15 -23.06 0.97
N ILE A 256 0.48 -24.19 1.30
CA ILE A 256 1.01 -25.15 0.31
C ILE A 256 -0.10 -25.71 -0.59
N GLY A 257 -1.30 -25.93 -0.04
CA GLY A 257 -2.46 -26.37 -0.82
C GLY A 257 -2.89 -25.35 -1.87
N LEU A 258 -2.86 -24.06 -1.50
CA LEU A 258 -3.28 -22.95 -2.36
C LEU A 258 -2.21 -22.57 -3.40
N GLU A 259 -0.94 -22.52 -3.00
CA GLU A 259 0.18 -22.14 -3.86
C GLU A 259 1.27 -23.22 -3.87
N PRO A 260 1.02 -24.37 -4.52
CA PRO A 260 1.96 -25.50 -4.46
C PRO A 260 3.34 -25.22 -5.05
N GLN A 261 3.47 -24.17 -5.88
CA GLN A 261 4.69 -23.77 -6.56
C GLN A 261 5.50 -22.73 -5.78
N ASP A 262 4.92 -22.06 -4.78
CA ASP A 262 5.68 -21.16 -3.93
C ASP A 262 6.56 -21.99 -2.98
N SER A 263 7.86 -21.71 -2.96
CA SER A 263 8.82 -22.39 -2.09
C SER A 263 8.76 -21.92 -0.63
N SER A 264 8.26 -20.70 -0.39
CA SER A 264 8.31 -20.03 0.92
C SER A 264 7.60 -20.83 2.03
N PRO A 265 6.37 -21.34 1.83
CA PRO A 265 5.63 -22.07 2.87
C PRO A 265 6.29 -23.41 3.21
N TYR A 266 6.88 -24.09 2.24
CA TYR A 266 7.64 -25.33 2.48
C TYR A 266 8.89 -25.07 3.31
N VAL A 267 9.64 -24.01 2.99
CA VAL A 267 10.84 -23.65 3.77
C VAL A 267 10.47 -23.34 5.22
N LEU A 268 9.38 -22.59 5.44
CA LEU A 268 8.88 -22.28 6.77
C LEU A 268 8.42 -23.54 7.53
N LEU A 269 7.64 -24.42 6.90
CA LEU A 269 7.21 -25.68 7.50
C LEU A 269 8.40 -26.59 7.86
N SER A 270 9.41 -26.65 6.99
CA SER A 270 10.65 -27.39 7.29
C SER A 270 11.40 -26.80 8.49
N HIS A 271 11.36 -25.49 8.71
CA HIS A 271 11.99 -24.86 9.87
C HIS A 271 11.22 -25.18 11.16
N ILE A 272 9.87 -25.14 11.11
CA ILE A 272 9.00 -25.53 12.24
C ILE A 272 9.28 -26.99 12.65
N HIS A 273 9.37 -27.91 11.70
CA HIS A 273 9.75 -29.28 11.97
C HIS A 273 11.17 -29.43 12.55
N ALA A 274 12.14 -28.66 12.05
CA ALA A 274 13.50 -28.70 12.58
C ALA A 274 13.58 -28.16 14.02
N ALA A 275 12.85 -27.08 14.33
CA ALA A 275 12.81 -26.47 15.66
C ALA A 275 12.21 -27.41 16.71
N SER A 276 11.17 -28.16 16.32
CA SER A 276 10.53 -29.19 17.15
C SER A 276 11.26 -30.54 17.17
N GLY A 277 12.40 -30.67 16.45
CA GLY A 277 13.18 -31.91 16.37
C GLY A 277 12.57 -33.01 15.49
N ASN A 278 11.49 -32.71 14.76
CA ASN A 278 10.79 -33.63 13.85
C ASN A 278 11.51 -33.75 12.49
N TRP A 279 12.62 -34.48 12.45
CA TRP A 279 13.40 -34.68 11.22
C TRP A 279 12.67 -35.47 10.13
N ASP A 280 11.71 -36.32 10.51
CA ASP A 280 10.85 -37.02 9.54
C ASP A 280 9.95 -36.03 8.79
N GLY A 281 9.41 -35.03 9.50
CA GLY A 281 8.69 -33.90 8.92
C GLY A 281 9.56 -33.10 7.95
N VAL A 282 10.80 -32.77 8.32
CA VAL A 282 11.76 -32.09 7.43
C VAL A 282 11.97 -32.87 6.12
N ASN A 283 12.18 -34.18 6.23
CA ASN A 283 12.38 -35.04 5.06
C ASN A 283 11.12 -35.15 4.20
N SER A 284 9.95 -35.24 4.82
CA SER A 284 8.64 -35.24 4.14
C SER A 284 8.42 -33.97 3.33
N VAL A 285 8.73 -32.80 3.91
CA VAL A 285 8.62 -31.50 3.22
C VAL A 285 9.57 -31.42 2.03
N ARG A 286 10.84 -31.83 2.19
CA ARG A 286 11.81 -31.87 1.08
C ARG A 286 11.38 -32.80 -0.05
N LYS A 287 10.79 -33.94 0.29
CA LYS A 287 10.23 -34.87 -0.68
C LYS A 287 9.08 -34.21 -1.45
N LYS A 288 8.11 -33.59 -0.76
CA LYS A 288 7.01 -32.85 -1.39
C LYS A 288 7.49 -31.73 -2.33
N MET A 289 8.51 -30.97 -1.93
CA MET A 289 9.11 -29.95 -2.81
C MET A 289 9.71 -30.56 -4.08
N THR A 290 10.42 -31.68 -3.95
CA THR A 290 11.02 -32.40 -5.09
C THR A 290 9.95 -32.93 -6.04
N GLU A 291 8.91 -33.57 -5.51
CA GLU A 291 7.78 -34.12 -6.28
C GLU A 291 7.04 -33.03 -7.07
N LYS A 292 6.91 -31.84 -6.49
CA LYS A 292 6.23 -30.71 -7.13
C LYS A 292 7.14 -29.82 -8.00
N GLY A 293 8.43 -30.15 -8.11
CA GLY A 293 9.39 -29.40 -8.89
C GLY A 293 9.77 -28.03 -8.31
N VAL A 294 9.48 -27.79 -7.03
CA VAL A 294 9.68 -26.51 -6.35
C VAL A 294 11.16 -26.34 -6.05
N LYS A 295 11.77 -25.26 -6.58
CA LYS A 295 13.16 -24.91 -6.30
C LYS A 295 13.22 -23.75 -5.31
N LYS A 296 14.15 -23.83 -4.35
CA LYS A 296 14.44 -22.74 -3.43
C LYS A 296 15.08 -21.59 -4.21
N PHE A 297 14.43 -20.42 -4.23
CA PHE A 297 15.10 -19.20 -4.67
C PHE A 297 15.99 -18.71 -3.51
N ALA A 298 17.30 -18.64 -3.74
CA ALA A 298 18.20 -17.99 -2.81
C ALA A 298 17.93 -16.48 -2.87
N GLY A 299 17.49 -15.87 -1.78
CA GLY A 299 17.36 -14.42 -1.70
C GLY A 299 18.73 -13.78 -1.93
N SER A 300 18.85 -12.95 -2.98
CA SER A 300 20.07 -12.21 -3.28
C SER A 300 19.86 -10.74 -2.91
N SER A 301 20.48 -10.29 -1.84
CA SER A 301 20.61 -8.87 -1.54
C SER A 301 21.91 -8.38 -2.18
N LYS A 302 21.82 -7.72 -3.34
CA LYS A 302 22.97 -7.02 -3.93
C LYS A 302 23.13 -5.69 -3.23
N ILE A 303 24.13 -5.58 -2.36
CA ILE A 303 24.61 -4.29 -1.86
C ILE A 303 25.62 -3.79 -2.90
N SER A 304 25.24 -2.80 -3.69
CA SER A 304 26.18 -2.02 -4.49
C SER A 304 26.97 -1.11 -3.55
N LEU A 305 28.23 -1.47 -3.29
CA LEU A 305 29.19 -0.56 -2.68
C LEU A 305 29.74 0.34 -3.78
N ASP A 306 29.32 1.60 -3.79
CA ASP A 306 29.98 2.64 -4.58
C ASP A 306 31.35 2.89 -3.95
N VAL A 307 32.39 2.32 -4.59
CA VAL A 307 33.78 2.64 -4.26
C VAL A 307 34.10 3.95 -4.96
N ALA A 308 34.08 5.05 -4.20
CA ALA A 308 34.61 6.33 -4.66
C ALA A 308 36.12 6.18 -4.92
N GLY A 309 36.53 6.44 -6.16
CA GLY A 309 37.91 6.63 -6.59
C GLY A 309 38.09 8.03 -7.13
#